data_AF-A0A0B4FYT9-F1
#
_entry.id   AF-A0A0B4FYT9-F1
#
_cell.length_a   1.000
_cell.length_b   1.000
_cell.length_c   1.000
_cell.angle_alpha   90.00
_cell.angle_beta   90.00
_cell.angle_gamma   90.00
#
_symmetry.space_group_name_H-M   'P 1'
#
loop_
_entity.id
_entity.type
_entity.pdbx_description
1 polymer ?
#
loop_
_entity_poly.entity_id
_entity_poly.type
_entity_poly.pdbx_seq_one_letter_code
_entity_poly.pdbx_strand_id
1 'polypeptide(L)'
;MRSSLDPPPPPSNSPPFTSPSLTSPSSSPSPSPSPSSPSPSPPPPPPSPLSRPSPPPYTNSNHINGKYNAHQDSEFKGGYVDIRMQNDVNLWAEKGEIEKIHKDGSWIAAIDFRVKDLPATMKQGLYWSQDNVDLSGCCFYDNLQSMPPPFRDWGLRLQDYGFTHARRFQLIDLAENPQWKGTLFVVSRGIKPLCRFRIQTISVNNVLAAAAFTRDEKLAYMYNRAEPERNFNAIYDDMPLGGWWPWPKNSNVSDDQKKSLLTRCKNLIMY
;
A
#
# COMPACT_ATOMS: atom_id res chain seq x y z
N MET A 1 -51.46 26.92 5.61
CA MET A 1 -51.32 25.61 4.94
C MET A 1 -50.76 24.64 5.96
N ARG A 2 -51.59 23.72 6.46
CA ARG A 2 -51.19 22.69 7.44
C ARG A 2 -50.56 21.53 6.66
N SER A 3 -49.29 21.22 6.92
CA SER A 3 -48.64 20.02 6.41
C SER A 3 -48.69 18.93 7.46
N SER A 4 -49.32 17.83 7.07
CA SER A 4 -49.52 16.60 7.84
C SER A 4 -48.19 15.89 8.03
N LEU A 5 -47.90 15.48 9.26
CA LEU A 5 -46.82 14.55 9.60
C LEU A 5 -47.41 13.14 9.55
N ASP A 6 -46.85 12.28 8.69
CA ASP A 6 -47.19 10.86 8.67
C ASP A 6 -46.60 10.14 9.89
N PRO A 7 -47.32 9.16 10.48
CA PRO A 7 -46.83 8.39 11.61
C PRO A 7 -45.87 7.27 11.17
N PRO A 8 -44.96 6.83 12.06
CA PRO A 8 -43.99 5.79 11.77
C PRO A 8 -44.62 4.39 11.68
N PRO A 9 -44.01 3.46 10.93
CA PRO A 9 -44.51 2.10 10.77
C PRO A 9 -44.35 1.27 12.07
N PRO A 10 -45.21 0.26 12.28
CA PRO A 10 -45.16 -0.60 13.46
C PRO A 10 -43.98 -1.59 13.43
N PRO A 11 -43.52 -2.07 14.59
CA PRO A 11 -42.40 -2.98 14.70
C PRO A 11 -42.73 -4.38 14.16
N SER A 12 -41.78 -4.94 13.40
CA SER A 12 -41.82 -6.29 12.85
C SER A 12 -41.51 -7.33 13.93
N ASN A 13 -42.49 -8.16 14.27
CA ASN A 13 -42.31 -9.32 15.13
C ASN A 13 -41.69 -10.48 14.33
N SER A 14 -40.45 -10.83 14.64
CA SER A 14 -39.81 -12.07 14.15
C SER A 14 -40.10 -13.23 15.12
N PRO A 15 -40.40 -14.44 14.63
CA PRO A 15 -40.63 -15.62 15.47
C PRO A 15 -39.33 -16.20 16.04
N PRO A 16 -39.39 -16.91 17.18
CA PRO A 16 -38.21 -17.49 17.82
C PRO A 16 -37.72 -18.75 17.10
N PHE A 17 -36.40 -18.84 16.91
CA PHE A 17 -35.69 -20.03 16.45
C PHE A 17 -35.72 -21.13 17.53
N THR A 18 -36.38 -22.24 17.23
CA THR A 18 -36.29 -23.49 18.00
C THR A 18 -35.02 -24.25 17.61
N SER A 19 -34.17 -24.52 18.59
CA SER A 19 -32.99 -25.38 18.45
C SER A 19 -33.39 -26.86 18.54
N PRO A 20 -32.87 -27.76 17.69
CA PRO A 20 -33.08 -29.20 17.86
C PRO A 20 -32.07 -29.81 18.85
N SER A 21 -32.59 -30.74 19.64
CA SER A 21 -31.93 -31.47 20.71
C SER A 21 -30.83 -32.43 20.22
N LEU A 22 -29.75 -32.49 20.99
CA LEU A 22 -28.66 -33.48 20.88
C LEU A 22 -29.17 -34.88 21.26
N THR A 23 -29.09 -35.82 20.33
CA THR A 23 -29.21 -37.26 20.59
C THR A 23 -27.83 -37.91 20.71
N SER A 24 -27.67 -38.68 21.78
CA SER A 24 -26.48 -39.44 22.16
C SER A 24 -26.10 -40.51 21.12
N PRO A 25 -24.79 -40.79 20.90
CA PRO A 25 -24.39 -41.92 20.08
C PRO A 25 -24.42 -43.24 20.87
N SER A 26 -24.99 -44.25 20.21
CA SER A 26 -25.02 -45.66 20.58
C SER A 26 -23.62 -46.28 20.51
N SER A 27 -23.30 -47.07 21.52
CA SER A 27 -22.14 -47.95 21.58
C SER A 27 -22.23 -49.04 20.50
N SER A 28 -21.18 -49.18 19.69
CA SER A 28 -21.00 -50.29 18.74
C SER A 28 -19.66 -51.00 19.00
N PRO A 29 -19.57 -52.30 18.70
CA PRO A 29 -18.50 -53.17 19.19
C PRO A 29 -17.23 -53.14 18.33
N SER A 30 -16.12 -53.47 18.98
CA SER A 30 -14.75 -53.52 18.46
C SER A 30 -14.59 -54.39 17.20
N PRO A 31 -13.87 -53.92 16.16
CA PRO A 31 -13.45 -54.75 15.05
C PRO A 31 -12.11 -55.46 15.33
N SER A 32 -12.04 -56.72 14.88
CA SER A 32 -10.86 -57.57 14.84
C SER A 32 -9.73 -57.00 13.96
N PRO A 33 -8.46 -57.36 14.20
CA PRO A 33 -7.31 -56.78 13.50
C PRO A 33 -7.20 -57.29 12.05
N SER A 34 -7.10 -56.35 11.11
CA SER A 34 -6.76 -56.61 9.71
C SER A 34 -5.24 -56.58 9.49
N PRO A 35 -4.72 -57.31 8.49
CA PRO A 35 -3.29 -57.47 8.24
C PRO A 35 -2.64 -56.18 7.71
N SER A 36 -1.41 -55.95 8.17
CA SER A 36 -0.55 -54.81 7.89
C SER A 36 -0.37 -54.57 6.39
N SER A 37 -0.87 -53.43 5.90
CA SER A 37 -0.59 -52.94 4.55
C SER A 37 0.78 -52.26 4.51
N PRO A 38 1.58 -52.43 3.43
CA PRO A 38 2.88 -51.78 3.30
C PRO A 38 2.75 -50.25 3.22
N SER A 39 3.65 -49.58 3.93
CA SER A 39 3.69 -48.12 4.06
C SER A 39 3.89 -47.45 2.68
N PRO A 40 3.07 -46.46 2.29
CA PRO A 40 3.26 -45.72 1.05
C PRO A 40 4.53 -44.88 1.13
N SER A 41 5.34 -44.94 0.06
CA SER A 41 6.56 -44.15 -0.08
C SER A 41 6.29 -42.65 0.08
N PRO A 42 7.21 -41.89 0.71
CA PRO A 42 7.04 -40.45 0.90
C PRO A 42 6.93 -39.72 -0.46
N PRO A 43 6.06 -38.70 -0.55
CA PRO A 43 5.93 -37.92 -1.78
C PRO A 43 7.24 -37.20 -2.11
N PRO A 44 7.53 -36.98 -3.41
CA PRO A 44 8.73 -36.26 -3.82
C PRO A 44 8.73 -34.82 -3.25
N PRO A 45 9.93 -34.27 -2.95
CA PRO A 45 10.04 -32.93 -2.41
C PRO A 45 9.47 -31.90 -3.41
N PRO A 46 8.84 -30.82 -2.92
CA PRO A 46 8.31 -29.78 -3.77
C PRO A 46 9.44 -29.12 -4.59
N PRO A 47 9.17 -28.70 -5.84
CA PRO A 47 10.16 -28.01 -6.66
C PRO A 47 10.67 -26.76 -5.94
N SER A 48 11.99 -26.54 -6.01
CA SER A 48 12.63 -25.38 -5.38
C SER A 48 12.01 -24.09 -5.91
N PRO A 49 11.71 -23.09 -5.05
CA PRO A 49 11.13 -21.82 -5.49
C PRO A 49 12.10 -21.16 -6.48
N LEU A 50 11.60 -20.93 -7.70
CA LEU A 50 12.29 -20.16 -8.73
C LEU A 50 12.82 -18.87 -8.11
N SER A 51 14.15 -18.73 -8.08
CA SER A 51 14.81 -17.56 -7.51
C SER A 51 14.30 -16.32 -8.23
N ARG A 52 13.70 -15.38 -7.48
CA ARG A 52 13.28 -14.10 -8.07
C ARG A 52 14.53 -13.39 -8.61
N PRO A 53 14.47 -12.82 -9.82
CA PRO A 53 15.58 -12.03 -10.33
C PRO A 53 15.86 -10.87 -9.37
N SER A 54 17.11 -10.75 -8.92
CA SER A 54 17.55 -9.57 -8.19
C SER A 54 17.41 -8.34 -9.09
N PRO A 55 17.02 -7.17 -8.55
CA PRO A 55 17.03 -5.95 -9.34
C PRO A 55 18.43 -5.73 -9.96
N PRO A 56 18.51 -5.21 -11.19
CA PRO A 56 19.79 -5.02 -11.87
C PRO A 56 20.70 -4.09 -11.05
N PRO A 57 22.02 -4.35 -11.00
CA PRO A 57 22.95 -3.51 -10.27
C PRO A 57 22.98 -2.09 -10.86
N TYR A 58 22.69 -1.09 -10.02
CA TYR A 58 22.80 0.32 -10.37
C TYR A 58 24.28 0.73 -10.37
N THR A 59 24.85 0.99 -11.55
CA THR A 59 26.19 1.57 -11.69
C THR A 59 26.09 3.07 -11.95
N ASN A 60 27.13 3.84 -11.62
CA ASN A 60 27.15 5.30 -11.83
C ASN A 60 26.90 5.72 -13.29
N SER A 61 27.28 4.89 -14.27
CA SER A 61 27.02 5.17 -15.69
C SER A 61 25.53 5.03 -16.03
N ASN A 62 24.84 4.06 -15.42
CA ASN A 62 23.41 3.84 -15.64
C ASN A 62 22.58 5.01 -15.09
N HIS A 63 23.04 5.65 -14.01
CA HIS A 63 22.35 6.81 -13.41
C HIS A 63 22.20 7.99 -14.37
N ILE A 64 23.23 8.30 -15.19
CA ILE A 64 23.19 9.47 -16.08
C ILE A 64 22.30 9.18 -17.29
N ASN A 65 22.50 8.02 -17.94
CA ASN A 65 21.74 7.64 -19.12
C ASN A 65 20.26 7.41 -18.79
N GLY A 66 19.97 6.69 -17.70
CA GLY A 66 18.59 6.45 -17.24
C GLY A 66 17.87 7.76 -16.94
N LYS A 67 18.54 8.73 -16.31
CA LYS A 67 17.96 10.06 -16.06
C LYS A 67 17.61 10.81 -17.34
N TYR A 68 18.53 10.87 -18.30
CA TYR A 68 18.27 11.54 -19.59
C TYR A 68 17.09 10.89 -20.33
N ASN A 69 17.09 9.56 -20.40
CA ASN A 69 16.04 8.78 -21.07
C ASN A 69 14.68 8.99 -20.40
N ALA A 70 14.60 8.97 -19.08
CA ALA A 70 13.35 9.14 -18.34
C ALA A 70 12.68 10.51 -18.57
N HIS A 71 13.47 11.56 -18.79
CA HIS A 71 12.96 12.90 -19.09
C HIS A 71 12.48 13.05 -20.55
N GLN A 72 13.13 12.38 -21.50
CA GLN A 72 12.74 12.43 -22.92
C GLN A 72 11.55 11.54 -23.24
N ASP A 73 11.40 10.46 -22.48
CA ASP A 73 10.40 9.45 -22.78
C ASP A 73 8.98 9.92 -22.42
N SER A 74 8.23 10.20 -23.48
CA SER A 74 6.81 10.58 -23.41
C SER A 74 5.87 9.38 -23.33
N GLU A 75 6.40 8.15 -23.35
CA GLU A 75 5.66 6.90 -23.56
C GLU A 75 5.28 6.15 -22.28
N PHE A 76 5.33 6.79 -21.10
CA PHE A 76 4.79 6.20 -19.86
C PHE A 76 3.24 6.20 -19.83
N LYS A 77 2.64 5.54 -20.82
CA LYS A 77 1.19 5.48 -21.08
C LYS A 77 0.63 4.08 -20.87
N GLY A 78 1.39 3.13 -20.31
CA GLY A 78 0.93 1.77 -20.04
C GLY A 78 -0.03 1.65 -18.86
N GLY A 79 -0.02 2.64 -17.98
CA GLY A 79 -0.91 2.73 -16.83
C GLY A 79 -0.39 3.75 -15.83
N TYR A 80 -1.06 3.83 -14.69
CA TYR A 80 -0.60 4.63 -13.56
C TYR A 80 -0.87 3.94 -12.23
N VAL A 81 -0.05 4.28 -11.23
CA VAL A 81 -0.11 3.71 -9.87
C VAL A 81 -0.14 4.86 -8.87
N ASP A 82 -1.20 4.94 -8.08
CA ASP A 82 -1.35 5.89 -6.99
C ASP A 82 -1.12 5.17 -5.66
N ILE A 83 -0.20 5.66 -4.82
CA ILE A 83 0.05 5.11 -3.48
C ILE A 83 -0.08 6.24 -2.46
N ARG A 84 -0.91 6.00 -1.43
CA ARG A 84 -1.16 6.92 -0.32
C ARG A 84 -0.49 6.40 0.94
N MET A 85 0.22 7.28 1.63
CA MET A 85 1.05 6.95 2.79
C MET A 85 0.81 7.96 3.91
N GLN A 86 1.00 7.53 5.16
CA GLN A 86 0.99 8.44 6.32
C GLN A 86 2.00 8.01 7.38
N ASN A 87 2.40 8.98 8.20
CA ASN A 87 3.15 8.73 9.43
C ASN A 87 2.43 9.27 10.65
N ASP A 88 2.10 8.38 11.59
CA ASP A 88 1.54 8.74 12.89
C ASP A 88 0.30 9.64 12.84
N VAL A 89 -0.48 9.54 11.75
CA VAL A 89 -1.77 10.24 11.62
C VAL A 89 -2.87 9.20 11.62
N ASN A 90 -3.63 9.08 12.70
CA ASN A 90 -4.99 8.56 12.54
C ASN A 90 -5.81 9.72 11.97
N LEU A 91 -5.90 9.80 10.63
CA LEU A 91 -6.78 10.76 9.94
C LEU A 91 -8.24 10.64 10.42
N TRP A 92 -8.58 9.46 10.95
CA TRP A 92 -9.88 9.11 11.49
C TRP A 92 -10.00 9.31 13.01
N ALA A 93 -8.96 9.80 13.68
CA ALA A 93 -9.10 10.19 15.08
C ALA A 93 -10.05 11.39 15.15
N GLU A 94 -11.04 11.30 16.04
CA GLU A 94 -11.98 12.39 16.28
C GLU A 94 -11.22 13.70 16.54
N LYS A 95 -11.79 14.80 16.04
CA LYS A 95 -11.19 16.15 15.94
C LYS A 95 -10.52 16.67 17.24
N GLY A 96 -10.79 16.05 18.40
CA GLY A 96 -10.25 16.43 19.72
C GLY A 96 -8.92 15.80 20.13
N GLU A 97 -8.44 14.71 19.53
CA GLU A 97 -7.19 14.05 19.97
C GLU A 97 -5.92 14.50 19.22
N ILE A 98 -6.10 15.39 18.25
CA ILE A 98 -5.08 15.75 17.26
C ILE A 98 -3.92 16.59 17.85
N GLU A 99 -4.07 17.14 19.06
CA GLU A 99 -3.09 18.05 19.67
C GLU A 99 -1.87 17.35 20.30
N LYS A 100 -1.88 16.04 20.50
CA LYS A 100 -0.76 15.29 21.11
C LYS A 100 0.24 14.69 20.11
N ILE A 101 0.23 15.15 18.86
CA ILE A 101 1.04 14.54 17.79
C ILE A 101 2.49 15.02 17.85
N HIS A 102 3.41 14.07 17.71
CA HIS A 102 4.88 14.13 17.89
C HIS A 102 5.60 15.40 17.42
N LYS A 103 6.72 15.71 18.10
CA LYS A 103 7.66 16.82 17.83
C LYS A 103 8.23 16.85 16.39
N ASP A 104 8.14 15.75 15.65
CA ASP A 104 8.62 15.64 14.27
C ASP A 104 7.56 16.02 13.21
N GLY A 105 6.31 16.23 13.65
CA GLY A 105 5.20 16.68 12.83
C GLY A 105 4.59 15.58 11.97
N SER A 106 3.26 15.49 12.01
CA SER A 106 2.50 14.60 11.12
C SER A 106 2.70 14.96 9.65
N TRP A 107 2.78 13.94 8.81
CA TRP A 107 2.78 14.09 7.36
C TRP A 107 1.91 13.03 6.70
N ILE A 108 1.37 13.39 5.55
CA ILE A 108 0.68 12.49 4.63
C ILE A 108 1.41 12.61 3.30
N ALA A 109 1.56 11.50 2.60
CA ALA A 109 2.19 11.49 1.30
C ALA A 109 1.33 10.78 0.26
N ALA A 110 1.46 11.22 -0.98
CA ALA A 110 0.87 10.58 -2.14
C ALA A 110 1.91 10.52 -3.24
N ILE A 111 2.00 9.38 -3.91
CA ILE A 111 2.89 9.18 -5.03
C ILE A 111 2.11 8.65 -6.21
N ASP A 112 2.26 9.31 -7.35
CA ASP A 112 1.69 8.89 -8.64
C ASP A 112 2.85 8.42 -9.52
N PHE A 113 2.80 7.18 -9.96
CA PHE A 113 3.71 6.62 -10.95
C PHE A 113 3.02 6.53 -12.30
N ARG A 114 3.74 6.90 -13.34
CA ARG A 114 3.42 6.54 -14.72
C ARG A 114 4.31 5.40 -15.14
N VAL A 115 3.72 4.34 -15.66
CA VAL A 115 4.42 3.10 -16.02
C VAL A 115 4.27 2.82 -17.51
N LYS A 116 5.27 2.20 -18.14
CA LYS A 116 5.23 1.77 -19.55
C LYS A 116 4.40 0.51 -19.76
N ASP A 117 4.48 -0.42 -18.80
CA ASP A 117 3.81 -1.71 -18.82
C ASP A 117 3.43 -2.08 -17.38
N LEU A 118 2.14 -1.95 -17.06
CA LEU A 118 1.63 -2.20 -15.70
C LEU A 118 1.79 -3.69 -15.30
N PRO A 119 1.35 -4.68 -16.10
CA PRO A 119 1.62 -6.10 -15.81
C PRO A 119 3.11 -6.38 -15.54
N ALA A 120 4.02 -5.94 -16.40
CA ALA A 120 5.45 -6.15 -16.20
C ALA A 120 5.95 -5.50 -14.90
N THR A 121 5.52 -4.26 -14.60
CA THR A 121 5.88 -3.55 -13.37
C THR A 121 5.37 -4.26 -12.11
N MET A 122 4.16 -4.83 -12.15
CA MET A 122 3.62 -5.63 -11.04
C MET A 122 4.42 -6.91 -10.84
N LYS A 123 4.70 -7.64 -11.92
CA LYS A 123 5.44 -8.91 -11.87
C LYS A 123 6.89 -8.74 -11.40
N GLN A 124 7.58 -7.73 -11.91
CA GLN A 124 8.98 -7.44 -11.54
C GLN A 124 9.07 -6.81 -10.14
N GLY A 125 8.05 -6.03 -9.75
CA GLY A 125 7.99 -5.26 -8.52
C GLY A 125 8.33 -3.80 -8.75
N LEU A 126 7.70 -2.93 -7.97
CA LEU A 126 7.93 -1.49 -8.03
C LEU A 126 8.95 -1.10 -6.96
N TYR A 127 10.20 -0.86 -7.34
CA TYR A 127 11.29 -0.52 -6.42
C TYR A 127 11.76 0.92 -6.66
N TRP A 128 11.81 1.71 -5.60
CA TRP A 128 12.40 3.04 -5.62
C TRP A 128 12.98 3.38 -4.25
N SER A 129 13.96 4.29 -4.23
CA SER A 129 14.69 4.74 -3.05
C SER A 129 15.06 6.23 -3.18
N GLN A 130 15.95 6.73 -2.31
CA GLN A 130 16.50 8.08 -2.41
C GLN A 130 17.26 8.30 -3.73
N ASP A 131 17.90 7.26 -4.26
CA ASP A 131 18.75 7.38 -5.45
C ASP A 131 17.92 7.73 -6.68
N ASN A 132 16.65 7.33 -6.69
CA ASN A 132 15.70 7.63 -7.76
C ASN A 132 15.24 9.10 -7.77
N VAL A 133 15.62 9.91 -6.79
CA VAL A 133 15.16 11.29 -6.66
C VAL A 133 15.89 12.18 -7.66
N ASP A 134 15.12 12.77 -8.58
CA ASP A 134 15.60 13.86 -9.38
C ASP A 134 15.45 15.19 -8.61
N LEU A 135 16.59 15.69 -8.13
CA LEU A 135 16.67 16.96 -7.41
C LEU A 135 16.20 18.16 -8.24
N SER A 136 16.25 18.09 -9.58
CA SER A 136 15.84 19.20 -10.44
C SER A 136 14.33 19.50 -10.37
N GLY A 137 13.52 18.48 -10.06
CA GLY A 137 12.07 18.60 -9.94
C GLY A 137 11.57 18.87 -8.52
N CYS A 138 12.44 18.95 -7.52
CA CYS A 138 12.06 19.11 -6.12
C CYS A 138 11.69 20.56 -5.78
N CYS A 139 10.52 20.79 -5.17
CA CYS A 139 10.08 22.13 -4.77
C CYS A 139 9.11 22.11 -3.57
N PHE A 140 8.88 23.28 -2.98
CA PHE A 140 7.87 23.51 -1.95
C PHE A 140 6.64 24.23 -2.52
N TYR A 141 5.50 23.98 -1.89
CA TYR A 141 4.25 24.68 -2.12
C TYR A 141 3.74 25.20 -0.79
N ASP A 142 3.63 26.53 -0.66
CA ASP A 142 3.09 27.18 0.53
C ASP A 142 1.56 27.25 0.54
N ASN A 143 0.93 26.80 -0.55
CA ASN A 143 -0.51 26.65 -0.69
C ASN A 143 -0.82 25.39 -1.52
N LEU A 144 -1.69 24.52 -0.99
CA LEU A 144 -2.09 23.28 -1.66
C LEU A 144 -2.88 23.52 -2.96
N GLN A 145 -3.51 24.69 -3.15
CA GLN A 145 -4.17 25.06 -4.41
C GLN A 145 -3.19 25.15 -5.59
N SER A 146 -1.93 25.47 -5.32
CA SER A 146 -0.88 25.59 -6.33
C SER A 146 -0.31 24.23 -6.75
N MET A 147 -0.73 23.13 -6.11
CA MET A 147 -0.34 21.80 -6.53
C MET A 147 -0.89 21.49 -7.94
N PRO A 148 -0.11 20.81 -8.78
CA PRO A 148 -0.55 20.42 -10.10
C PRO A 148 -1.61 19.30 -10.02
N PRO A 149 -2.50 19.18 -11.02
CA PRO A 149 -3.28 17.97 -11.22
C PRO A 149 -2.36 16.72 -11.33
N PRO A 150 -2.79 15.54 -10.87
CA PRO A 150 -4.07 15.24 -10.23
C PRO A 150 -4.11 15.54 -8.71
N PHE A 151 -3.01 15.99 -8.11
CA PHE A 151 -2.91 16.12 -6.65
C PHE A 151 -3.64 17.34 -6.06
N ARG A 152 -4.07 18.29 -6.90
CA ARG A 152 -4.78 19.50 -6.44
C ARG A 152 -6.00 19.17 -5.61
N ASP A 153 -6.90 18.32 -6.11
CA ASP A 153 -8.17 18.00 -5.43
C ASP A 153 -7.93 17.28 -4.12
N TRP A 154 -6.91 16.42 -4.09
CA TRP A 154 -6.48 15.76 -2.86
C TRP A 154 -5.92 16.76 -1.84
N GLY A 155 -5.05 17.67 -2.28
CA GLY A 155 -4.51 18.74 -1.43
C GLY A 155 -5.60 19.62 -0.84
N LEU A 156 -6.58 20.02 -1.64
CA LEU A 156 -7.74 20.80 -1.18
C LEU A 156 -8.50 20.11 -0.06
N ARG A 157 -8.81 18.81 -0.19
CA ARG A 157 -9.48 18.06 0.87
C ARG A 157 -8.67 17.99 2.17
N LEU A 158 -7.34 18.05 2.10
CA LEU A 158 -6.49 18.03 3.29
C LEU A 158 -6.40 19.40 3.98
N GLN A 159 -6.77 20.49 3.31
CA GLN A 159 -6.87 21.81 3.96
C GLN A 159 -7.90 21.83 5.09
N ASP A 160 -9.01 21.11 4.91
CA ASP A 160 -10.05 20.97 5.95
C ASP A 160 -9.51 20.28 7.23
N TYR A 161 -8.41 19.54 7.12
CA TYR A 161 -7.71 18.88 8.23
C TYR A 161 -6.46 19.66 8.71
N GLY A 162 -6.30 20.91 8.26
CA GLY A 162 -5.24 21.84 8.65
C GLY A 162 -3.92 21.65 7.92
N PHE A 163 -3.86 20.83 6.86
CA PHE A 163 -2.66 20.72 6.03
C PHE A 163 -2.58 21.90 5.08
N THR A 164 -1.45 22.60 5.06
CA THR A 164 -1.31 23.89 4.39
C THR A 164 -0.12 23.93 3.44
N HIS A 165 0.88 23.08 3.66
CA HIS A 165 2.13 23.08 2.89
C HIS A 165 2.35 21.72 2.23
N ALA A 166 3.03 21.73 1.08
CA ALA A 166 3.49 20.53 0.41
C ALA A 166 4.96 20.62 -0.01
N ARG A 167 5.59 19.46 -0.16
CA ARG A 167 6.90 19.30 -0.80
C ARG A 167 6.78 18.24 -1.87
N ARG A 168 7.24 18.55 -3.07
CA ARG A 168 7.29 17.64 -4.22
C ARG A 168 8.68 17.06 -4.37
N PHE A 169 8.73 15.77 -4.68
CA PHE A 169 9.91 15.06 -5.15
C PHE A 169 9.60 14.43 -6.50
N GLN A 170 10.48 14.64 -7.47
CA GLN A 170 10.43 13.93 -8.74
C GLN A 170 11.23 12.65 -8.61
N LEU A 171 10.67 11.54 -9.10
CA LEU A 171 11.30 10.23 -9.07
C LEU A 171 11.43 9.69 -10.50
N ILE A 172 12.54 9.04 -10.77
CA ILE A 172 12.87 8.44 -12.06
C ILE A 172 13.41 7.03 -11.87
N ASP A 173 13.03 6.12 -12.75
CA ASP A 173 13.70 4.84 -12.87
C ASP A 173 15.10 5.06 -13.48
N LEU A 174 16.11 4.47 -12.83
CA LEU A 174 17.52 4.64 -13.19
C LEU A 174 18.02 3.51 -14.10
N ALA A 175 17.13 2.60 -14.51
CA ALA A 175 17.45 1.61 -15.53
C ALA A 175 17.81 2.28 -16.87
N GLU A 176 18.62 1.60 -17.69
CA GLU A 176 18.99 2.07 -19.03
C GLU A 176 17.74 2.32 -19.92
N ASN A 177 16.74 1.46 -19.75
CA ASN A 177 15.39 1.64 -20.28
C ASN A 177 14.41 1.87 -19.12
N PRO A 178 14.17 3.13 -18.70
CA PRO A 178 13.27 3.45 -17.60
C PRO A 178 11.88 2.88 -17.82
N GLN A 179 11.35 2.15 -16.84
CA GLN A 179 10.01 1.54 -16.91
C GLN A 179 8.93 2.40 -16.26
N TRP A 180 9.33 3.31 -15.37
CA TRP A 180 8.42 4.19 -14.68
C TRP A 180 9.04 5.55 -14.37
N LYS A 181 8.19 6.53 -14.10
CA LYS A 181 8.54 7.80 -13.46
C LYS A 181 7.47 8.15 -12.44
N GLY A 182 7.86 8.81 -11.36
CA GLY A 182 6.96 9.07 -10.23
C GLY A 182 7.00 10.53 -9.78
N THR A 183 5.92 10.99 -9.19
CA THR A 183 5.86 12.27 -8.46
C THR A 183 5.34 12.00 -7.06
N LEU A 184 6.15 12.28 -6.05
CA LEU A 184 5.80 12.17 -4.64
C LEU A 184 5.49 13.56 -4.08
N PHE A 185 4.29 13.72 -3.54
CA PHE A 185 3.91 14.86 -2.71
C PHE A 185 3.87 14.46 -1.25
N VAL A 186 4.47 15.27 -0.40
CA VAL A 186 4.40 15.16 1.05
C VAL A 186 3.76 16.42 1.57
N VAL A 187 2.66 16.29 2.31
CA VAL A 187 1.93 17.42 2.88
C VAL A 187 2.03 17.42 4.40
N SER A 188 2.07 18.61 4.99
CA SER A 188 2.05 18.80 6.43
C SER A 188 1.34 20.11 6.80
N ARG A 189 1.03 20.27 8.09
CA ARG A 189 0.43 21.49 8.65
C ARG A 189 1.39 22.67 8.75
N GLY A 190 2.69 22.42 8.59
CA GLY A 190 3.70 23.46 8.60
C GLY A 190 4.91 23.09 7.75
N ILE A 191 5.73 24.09 7.44
CA ILE A 191 6.92 23.92 6.62
C ILE A 191 8.04 23.15 7.33
N LYS A 192 8.18 23.32 8.66
CA LYS A 192 9.27 22.73 9.45
C LYS A 192 9.32 21.19 9.38
N PRO A 193 8.20 20.45 9.52
CA PRO A 193 8.16 19.01 9.23
C PRO A 193 8.65 18.66 7.82
N LEU A 194 8.24 19.41 6.79
CA LEU A 194 8.63 19.15 5.40
C LEU A 194 10.11 19.42 5.11
N CYS A 195 10.71 20.40 5.78
CA CYS A 195 12.16 20.64 5.72
C CYS A 195 12.96 19.48 6.32
N ARG A 196 12.43 18.87 7.40
CA ARG A 196 13.05 17.73 8.09
C ARG A 196 12.76 16.41 7.42
N PHE A 197 11.68 16.32 6.65
CA PHE A 197 11.30 15.13 5.93
C PHE A 197 12.44 14.61 5.06
N ARG A 198 12.64 13.28 5.11
CA ARG A 198 13.62 12.55 4.32
C ARG A 198 12.91 11.38 3.66
N ILE A 199 13.16 11.13 2.39
CA ILE A 199 12.48 10.04 1.66
C ILE A 199 12.71 8.67 2.33
N GLN A 200 13.87 8.47 2.94
CA GLN A 200 14.21 7.23 3.65
C GLN A 200 13.31 6.96 4.85
N THR A 201 12.58 7.95 5.36
CA THR A 201 11.61 7.73 6.45
C THR A 201 10.30 7.11 5.97
N ILE A 202 10.07 7.07 4.66
CA ILE A 202 8.93 6.34 4.09
C ILE A 202 9.30 4.85 4.00
N SER A 203 8.36 4.00 4.39
CA SER A 203 8.41 2.57 4.20
C SER A 203 7.09 2.05 3.63
N VAL A 204 7.07 0.80 3.16
CA VAL A 204 5.84 0.11 2.72
C VAL A 204 4.82 0.03 3.87
N ASN A 205 5.28 0.00 5.13
CA ASN A 205 4.40 0.02 6.30
C ASN A 205 3.70 1.37 6.52
N ASN A 206 4.06 2.42 5.79
CA ASN A 206 3.33 3.68 5.78
C ASN A 206 2.16 3.68 4.77
N VAL A 207 2.07 2.70 3.86
CA VAL A 207 1.07 2.67 2.78
C VAL A 207 -0.32 2.33 3.31
N LEU A 208 -1.25 3.27 3.18
CA LEU A 208 -2.66 3.09 3.56
C LEU A 208 -3.52 2.57 2.43
N ALA A 209 -3.26 3.08 1.23
CA ALA A 209 -3.99 2.71 0.05
C ALA A 209 -3.04 2.70 -1.13
N ALA A 210 -3.31 1.81 -2.08
CA ALA A 210 -2.65 1.81 -3.37
C ALA A 210 -3.65 1.38 -4.43
N ALA A 211 -3.65 2.07 -5.57
CA ALA A 211 -4.49 1.73 -6.70
C ALA A 211 -3.63 1.73 -7.96
N ALA A 212 -3.88 0.79 -8.86
CA ALA A 212 -3.27 0.83 -10.19
C ALA A 212 -4.34 0.73 -11.26
N PHE A 213 -4.13 1.47 -12.33
CA PHE A 213 -5.06 1.61 -13.44
C PHE A 213 -4.35 1.29 -14.74
N THR A 214 -5.04 0.60 -15.63
CA THR A 214 -4.57 0.33 -16.99
C THR A 214 -4.45 1.63 -17.79
N ARG A 215 -3.85 1.55 -18.98
CA ARG A 215 -3.83 2.62 -19.98
C ARG A 215 -5.22 3.24 -20.23
N ASP A 216 -6.26 2.41 -20.23
CA ASP A 216 -7.65 2.82 -20.47
C ASP A 216 -8.39 3.23 -19.18
N GLU A 217 -7.63 3.58 -18.15
CA GLU A 217 -8.10 4.06 -16.84
C GLU A 217 -9.01 3.07 -16.11
N LYS A 218 -8.87 1.76 -16.41
CA LYS A 218 -9.59 0.71 -15.70
C LYS A 218 -8.82 0.31 -14.46
N LEU A 219 -9.49 0.29 -13.30
CA LEU A 219 -8.90 -0.13 -12.04
C LEU A 219 -8.51 -1.62 -12.12
N ALA A 220 -7.20 -1.90 -12.05
CA ALA A 220 -6.64 -3.24 -12.17
C ALA A 220 -6.12 -3.78 -10.83
N TYR A 221 -5.85 -2.89 -9.88
CA TYR A 221 -5.35 -3.25 -8.56
C TYR A 221 -5.90 -2.27 -7.53
N MET A 222 -6.31 -2.80 -6.37
CA MET A 222 -6.67 -2.00 -5.23
C MET A 222 -6.16 -2.63 -3.94
N TYR A 223 -5.58 -1.79 -3.10
CA TYR A 223 -5.25 -2.07 -1.72
C TYR A 223 -5.81 -0.93 -0.87
N ASN A 224 -6.53 -1.30 0.18
CA ASN A 224 -6.96 -0.43 1.26
C ASN A 224 -6.68 -1.15 2.58
N ARG A 225 -5.82 -0.56 3.41
CA ARG A 225 -5.47 -1.11 4.73
C ARG A 225 -6.68 -1.21 5.65
N ALA A 226 -7.61 -0.27 5.56
CA ALA A 226 -8.78 -0.20 6.44
C ALA A 226 -9.92 -1.14 6.00
N GLU A 227 -9.94 -1.54 4.73
CA GLU A 227 -10.98 -2.36 4.12
C GLU A 227 -10.32 -3.52 3.34
N PRO A 228 -9.64 -4.45 4.04
CA PRO A 228 -8.85 -5.50 3.38
C PRO A 228 -9.70 -6.43 2.50
N GLU A 229 -11.00 -6.56 2.78
CA GLU A 229 -11.98 -7.30 1.98
C GLU A 229 -12.22 -6.71 0.58
N ARG A 230 -11.82 -5.46 0.36
CA ARG A 230 -11.87 -4.81 -0.95
C ARG A 230 -10.56 -4.90 -1.72
N ASN A 231 -9.54 -5.52 -1.16
CA ASN A 231 -8.26 -5.67 -1.85
C ASN A 231 -8.40 -6.65 -3.01
N PHE A 232 -7.88 -6.27 -4.18
CA PHE A 232 -7.86 -7.15 -5.34
C PHE A 232 -6.70 -6.83 -6.28
N ASN A 233 -6.36 -7.81 -7.11
CA ASN A 233 -5.42 -7.68 -8.20
C ASN A 233 -5.98 -8.45 -9.40
N ALA A 234 -6.53 -7.73 -10.37
CA ALA A 234 -7.20 -8.32 -11.52
C ALA A 234 -6.23 -8.88 -12.59
N ILE A 235 -4.92 -8.62 -12.45
CA ILE A 235 -3.91 -9.06 -13.43
C ILE A 235 -3.28 -10.39 -13.01
N TYR A 236 -2.98 -10.56 -11.71
CA TYR A 236 -2.27 -11.73 -11.21
C TYR A 236 -2.91 -12.40 -9.99
N ASP A 237 -4.15 -12.04 -9.65
CA ASP A 237 -4.86 -12.57 -8.49
C ASP A 237 -4.00 -12.50 -7.21
N ASP A 238 -3.78 -13.61 -6.54
CA ASP A 238 -3.04 -13.69 -5.28
C ASP A 238 -1.51 -13.76 -5.44
N MET A 239 -0.98 -13.60 -6.66
CA MET A 239 0.47 -13.63 -6.89
C MET A 239 1.19 -12.57 -6.03
N PRO A 240 2.17 -12.96 -5.19
CA PRO A 240 2.85 -12.00 -4.32
C PRO A 240 3.75 -11.01 -5.05
N LEU A 241 3.50 -9.71 -4.84
CA LEU A 241 4.18 -8.61 -5.53
C LEU A 241 5.37 -8.05 -4.74
N GLY A 242 6.44 -7.71 -5.47
CA GLY A 242 7.69 -7.18 -4.93
C GLY A 242 7.66 -5.67 -4.64
N GLY A 243 8.66 -5.17 -3.92
CA GLY A 243 8.84 -3.73 -3.70
C GLY A 243 7.68 -3.05 -2.97
N TRP A 244 7.27 -1.90 -3.49
CA TRP A 244 6.31 -0.96 -2.90
C TRP A 244 4.84 -1.33 -3.06
N TRP A 245 4.53 -2.43 -3.75
CA TRP A 245 3.18 -3.01 -3.74
C TRP A 245 2.86 -3.50 -2.32
N PRO A 246 1.84 -2.99 -1.61
CA PRO A 246 1.59 -3.38 -0.21
C PRO A 246 0.99 -4.78 -0.05
N TRP A 247 0.33 -5.30 -1.10
CA TRP A 247 -0.39 -6.58 -1.12
C TRP A 247 -0.46 -7.10 -2.58
N PRO A 248 -0.62 -8.41 -2.84
CA PRO A 248 -0.38 -9.53 -1.94
C PRO A 248 1.10 -9.65 -1.59
N LYS A 249 1.41 -10.11 -0.37
CA LYS A 249 2.78 -10.37 0.10
C LYS A 249 2.98 -11.86 0.37
N ASN A 250 4.23 -12.32 0.25
CA ASN A 250 4.58 -13.68 0.64
C ASN A 250 4.33 -13.84 2.15
N SER A 251 3.39 -14.70 2.53
CA SER A 251 3.15 -15.09 3.94
C SER A 251 4.39 -15.68 4.61
N ASN A 252 5.33 -16.23 3.82
CA ASN A 252 6.57 -16.83 4.31
C ASN A 252 7.68 -15.83 4.65
N VAL A 253 7.49 -14.53 4.36
CA VAL A 253 8.36 -13.47 4.92
C VAL A 253 7.78 -13.09 6.28
N SER A 254 7.98 -14.04 7.21
CA SER A 254 7.47 -14.08 8.58
C SER A 254 7.60 -12.73 9.31
N ASP A 255 6.60 -12.45 10.14
CA ASP A 255 6.49 -11.36 11.11
C ASP A 255 7.71 -11.18 12.05
N ASP A 256 8.76 -11.99 11.94
CA ASP A 256 10.03 -11.84 12.65
C ASP A 256 10.79 -10.55 12.26
N GLN A 257 10.68 -10.09 11.00
CA GLN A 257 11.19 -8.76 10.63
C GLN A 257 10.33 -7.63 11.22
N LYS A 258 9.02 -7.84 11.36
CA LYS A 258 8.11 -6.89 12.04
C LYS A 258 8.39 -6.83 13.54
N LYS A 259 8.60 -7.95 14.22
CA LYS A 259 8.97 -7.99 15.65
C LYS A 259 10.38 -7.43 15.90
N SER A 260 11.33 -7.67 14.99
CA SER A 260 12.70 -7.12 15.07
C SER A 260 12.70 -5.60 14.91
N LEU A 261 11.92 -5.03 13.98
CA LEU A 261 11.76 -3.58 13.84
C LEU A 261 11.02 -2.94 15.02
N LEU A 262 9.96 -3.58 15.53
CA LEU A 262 9.25 -3.10 16.72
C LEU A 262 10.14 -3.12 17.98
N THR A 263 11.06 -4.09 18.07
CA THR A 263 12.03 -4.19 19.17
C THR A 263 13.16 -3.17 19.03
N ARG A 264 13.64 -2.89 17.80
CA ARG A 264 14.63 -1.84 17.55
C ARG A 264 14.11 -0.43 17.81
N CYS A 265 12.84 -0.15 17.51
CA CYS A 265 12.24 1.17 17.79
C CYS A 265 12.00 1.41 19.29
N LYS A 266 11.73 0.37 20.09
CA LYS A 266 11.62 0.50 21.55
C LYS A 266 12.95 0.85 22.23
N ASN A 267 14.08 0.42 21.66
CA ASN A 267 15.41 0.70 22.22
C ASN A 267 15.98 2.07 21.85
N LEU A 268 15.38 2.78 20.88
CA LEU A 268 15.77 4.16 20.52
C LEU A 268 15.01 5.25 21.29
N ILE A 269 14.00 4.90 22.09
CA ILE A 269 13.18 5.85 22.88
C ILE A 269 13.62 5.89 24.36
N MET A 270 14.65 5.12 24.74
CA MET A 270 15.13 4.99 26.12
C MET A 270 16.54 5.56 26.35
N TYR A 271 17.02 6.47 25.50
CA TYR A 271 18.24 7.27 25.72
C TYR A 271 18.05 8.70 25.26
#